data_AF-A0A1Z1M5Z2-F1
#
_entry.id   AF-A0A1Z1M5Z2-F1
#
_cell.length_a   1.000
_cell.length_b   1.000
_cell.length_c   1.000
_cell.angle_alpha   90.00
_cell.angle_beta   90.00
_cell.angle_gamma   90.00
#
_symmetry.space_group_name_H-M   'P 1'
#
loop_
_entity.id
_entity.type
_entity.pdbx_description
1 polymer ?
#
loop_
_entity_poly.entity_id
_entity_poly.type
_entity_poly.pdbx_seq_one_letter_code
_entity_poly.pdbx_strand_id
1 'polypeptide(L)' 'MSNFWKNLYKFPRFLTGVLIGFFLTTFKPIFKLLKNKKRKIIFTILTTIIIGTSYKILKLMTGI' A
#
# COMPACT_ATOMS: atom_id res chain seq x y z
N MET A 1 0.90 34.49 18.99
CA MET A 1 1.70 33.73 18.00
C MET A 1 2.23 32.38 18.49
N SER A 2 2.64 32.22 19.76
CA SER A 2 3.19 30.97 20.30
C SER A 2 2.23 29.76 20.23
N ASN A 3 0.93 29.98 20.44
CA ASN A 3 -0.07 28.92 20.38
C ASN A 3 -0.28 28.35 18.95
N PHE A 4 -0.08 29.15 17.91
CA PHE A 4 -0.20 28.69 16.52
C PHE A 4 0.88 27.66 16.18
N TRP A 5 2.14 28.00 16.47
CA TRP A 5 3.27 27.10 16.27
C TRP A 5 3.16 25.83 17.12
N LYS A 6 2.69 25.94 18.37
CA LYS A 6 2.44 24.79 19.25
C LYS A 6 1.37 23.84 18.70
N ASN A 7 0.39 24.35 17.95
CA ASN A 7 -0.64 23.54 17.31
C ASN A 7 -0.16 22.93 15.99
N LEU A 8 0.67 23.65 15.24
CA LEU A 8 1.26 23.19 13.99
C LEU A 8 2.09 21.91 14.19
N TYR A 9 2.87 21.80 15.27
CA TYR A 9 3.64 20.59 15.60
C TYR A 9 2.76 19.37 15.94
N LYS A 10 1.50 19.56 16.33
CA LYS A 10 0.57 18.45 16.57
C LYS A 10 0.00 17.88 15.27
N PHE A 11 -0.03 18.69 14.21
CA PHE A 11 -0.58 18.30 12.92
C PHE A 11 0.18 17.14 12.26
N PRO A 12 1.53 17.10 12.19
CA PRO A 12 2.26 15.93 11.71
C PRO A 12 1.93 14.64 12.46
N ARG A 13 1.78 14.71 13.80
CA ARG A 13 1.39 13.55 14.61
C ARG A 13 -0.02 13.07 14.28
N PHE A 14 -0.95 14.00 14.06
CA PHE A 14 -2.30 13.68 13.61
C PHE A 14 -2.28 13.05 12.20
N LEU A 15 -1.59 13.69 11.25
CA LEU A 15 -1.52 13.25 9.87
C LEU A 15 -0.92 11.86 9.74
N THR A 16 0.19 11.59 10.42
CA THR A 16 0.82 10.25 10.44
C THR A 16 -0.11 9.21 11.06
N GLY A 17 -0.80 9.54 12.17
CA GLY A 17 -1.79 8.65 12.78
C GLY A 17 -2.97 8.32 11.85
N VAL A 18 -3.50 9.32 11.14
CA VAL A 18 -4.57 9.14 10.15
C VAL A 18 -4.09 8.31 8.98
N LEU A 19 -2.91 8.61 8.42
CA LEU A 19 -2.36 7.85 7.30
C LEU A 19 -2.12 6.38 7.69
N ILE A 20 -1.49 6.12 8.84
CA ILE A 20 -1.27 4.76 9.33
C ILE A 20 -2.61 4.03 9.53
N GLY A 21 -3.57 4.66 10.22
CA GLY A 21 -4.90 4.08 10.42
C GLY A 21 -5.64 3.79 9.11
N PHE A 22 -5.56 4.72 8.15
CA PHE A 22 -6.14 4.56 6.83
C PHE A 22 -5.52 3.38 6.08
N PHE A 23 -4.19 3.28 6.01
CA PHE A 23 -3.53 2.15 5.34
C PHE A 23 -3.81 0.81 6.02
N LEU A 24 -3.79 0.75 7.36
CA LEU A 24 -4.10 -0.47 8.11
C LEU A 24 -5.53 -0.96 7.87
N THR A 25 -6.50 -0.04 7.85
CA THR A 25 -7.90 -0.38 7.60
C THR A 25 -8.14 -0.77 6.14
N THR A 26 -7.56 -0.03 5.20
CA THR A 26 -7.67 -0.27 3.75
C THR A 26 -7.03 -1.60 3.34
N PHE A 27 -5.88 -1.95 3.93
CA PHE A 27 -5.17 -3.20 3.61
C PHE A 27 -5.59 -4.41 4.46
N LYS A 28 -6.43 -4.24 5.49
CA LYS A 28 -7.02 -5.35 6.26
C LYS A 28 -7.59 -6.51 5.39
N PRO A 29 -8.38 -6.27 4.32
CA PRO A 29 -8.85 -7.34 3.45
C PRO A 29 -7.71 -8.07 2.70
N ILE A 30 -6.63 -7.38 2.34
CA ILE A 30 -5.44 -7.97 1.71
C ILE A 30 -4.79 -8.97 2.67
N PHE A 31 -4.58 -8.57 3.93
CA PHE A 31 -4.06 -9.49 4.95
C PHE A 31 -4.98 -10.68 5.21
N LYS A 32 -6.31 -10.48 5.11
CA LYS A 32 -7.29 -11.57 5.23
C LYS A 32 -7.19 -12.57 4.07
N LEU A 33 -6.94 -12.10 2.85
CA LEU A 33 -6.75 -12.96 1.66
C LEU A 33 -5.50 -13.85 1.80
N LEU A 34 -4.44 -13.33 2.43
CA LEU A 34 -3.19 -14.05 2.65
C LEU A 34 -3.25 -15.13 3.75
N LYS A 35 -4.26 -15.10 4.63
CA LYS A 35 -4.39 -16.04 5.76
C LYS A 35 -4.87 -17.43 5.35
N ASN A 36 -5.64 -17.54 4.26
CA ASN A 36 -6.15 -18.83 3.79
C ASN A 36 -5.24 -19.41 2.70
N LYS A 37 -4.77 -20.65 2.87
CA LYS A 37 -3.80 -21.30 1.96
C LYS A 37 -4.26 -21.31 0.49
N LYS A 38 -5.54 -21.57 0.21
CA LYS A 38 -6.08 -21.56 -1.16
C LYS A 38 -6.12 -20.14 -1.75
N ARG A 39 -6.57 -19.16 -0.96
CA ARG A 39 -6.64 -17.74 -1.39
C ARG A 39 -5.24 -17.12 -1.54
N LYS A 40 -4.28 -17.53 -0.72
CA LYS A 40 -2.88 -17.14 -0.82
C LYS A 40 -2.28 -17.58 -2.16
N ILE A 41 -2.50 -18.82 -2.58
CA ILE A 41 -2.01 -19.32 -3.88
C ILE A 41 -2.59 -18.49 -5.03
N ILE A 42 -3.91 -18.25 -5.02
CA ILE A 42 -4.59 -17.42 -6.04
C ILE A 42 -4.00 -16.01 -6.07
N PHE A 43 -3.81 -15.40 -4.89
CA PHE A 43 -3.21 -14.07 -4.76
C PHE A 43 -1.77 -14.03 -5.30
N THR A 44 -0.95 -15.04 -5.00
CA THR A 44 0.42 -15.15 -5.51
C THR A 44 0.45 -15.31 -7.04
N ILE A 45 -0.43 -16.12 -7.63
CA ILE A 45 -0.52 -16.26 -9.08
C ILE A 45 -0.90 -14.92 -9.74
N LEU A 46 -1.92 -14.25 -9.20
CA LEU A 46 -2.40 -12.98 -9.74
C LEU A 46 -1.30 -11.89 -9.67
N THR A 47 -0.60 -11.79 -8.55
CA THR A 47 0.51 -10.83 -8.38
C THR A 47 1.68 -11.12 -9.32
N THR A 48 2.06 -12.39 -9.50
CA THR A 48 3.09 -12.77 -10.49
C THR A 48 2.70 -12.41 -11.92
N ILE A 49 1.44 -12.63 -12.30
CA ILE A 49 0.94 -12.25 -13.64
C ILE A 49 1.06 -10.74 -13.84
N ILE A 50 0.62 -9.94 -12.86
CA ILE A 50 0.70 -8.47 -12.92
C ILE A 50 2.15 -8.01 -13.06
N ILE A 51 3.07 -8.55 -12.26
CA ILE A 51 4.50 -8.19 -12.34
C ILE A 51 5.06 -8.58 -13.72
N GLY A 52 4.73 -9.77 -14.21
CA GLY A 52 5.18 -10.25 -15.51
C GLY A 52 4.65 -9.41 -16.68
N THR A 53 3.38 -9.00 -16.65
CA THR A 53 2.80 -8.13 -17.69
C THR A 53 3.38 -6.72 -17.61
N SER A 54 3.50 -6.14 -16.41
CA SER A 54 4.16 -4.84 -16.23
C SER A 54 5.60 -4.86 -16.71
N TYR A 55 6.36 -5.92 -16.40
CA TYR A 55 7.72 -6.09 -16.92
C TYR A 55 7.74 -6.15 -18.44
N LYS A 56 6.86 -6.93 -19.08
CA LYS A 56 6.77 -6.98 -20.55
C LYS A 56 6.44 -5.61 -21.16
N ILE A 57 5.52 -4.86 -20.56
CA ILE A 57 5.17 -3.52 -21.03
C ILE A 57 6.37 -2.59 -20.93
N LEU A 58 7.05 -2.56 -19.78
CA LEU A 58 8.24 -1.76 -19.58
C LEU A 58 9.35 -2.17 -20.56
N LYS A 59 9.53 -3.47 -20.78
CA LYS A 59 10.46 -4.03 -21.75
C LYS A 59 10.18 -3.50 -23.17
N LEU A 60 8.92 -3.58 -23.61
CA LEU A 60 8.49 -3.06 -24.91
C LEU A 60 8.69 -1.55 -25.04
N MET A 61 8.46 -0.79 -23.97
CA MET A 61 8.63 0.68 -23.96
C MET A 61 10.09 1.13 -23.92
N THR A 62 10.96 0.35 -23.26
CA THR A 62 12.36 0.73 -23.02
C THR A 62 13.36 0.04 -23.95
N GLY A 63 12.92 -0.96 -24.74
CA GLY A 63 13.77 -1.67 -25.69
C GLY A 63 14.84 -2.58 -25.04
N ILE A 64 14.78 -2.76 -23.72
CA ILE A 64 15.53 -3.79 -22.96
C ILE A 64 14.97 -5.18 -23.34
#